data_AF-A0A7C4W1P1-F1
#
_entry.id   AF-A0A7C4W1P1-F1
#
_cell.length_a   1.000
_cell.length_b   1.000
_cell.length_c   1.000
_cell.angle_alpha   90.00
_cell.angle_beta   90.00
_cell.angle_gamma   90.00
#
_symmetry.space_group_name_H-M   'P 1'
#
loop_
_entity.id
_entity.type
_entity.pdbx_description
1 polymer ?
#
loop_
_entity_poly.entity_id
_entity_poly.type
_entity_poly.pdbx_seq_one_letter_code
_entity_poly.pdbx_strand_id
1 'polypeptide(L)' 'MTHQQAQELVRKIIRARDRDELQKIISENVSACDGVFFAELEAVVEQFRAKNDEASARKLKEVGDFMARLRFMI' A
#
# COMPACT_ATOMS: atom_id res chain seq x y z
N MET A 1 -4.76 -12.38 1.96
CA MET A 1 -3.31 -12.61 2.24
C MET A 1 -3.02 -12.68 3.76
N THR A 2 -1.82 -13.10 4.19
CA THR A 2 -1.39 -13.04 5.62
C THR A 2 -0.81 -11.68 6.01
N HIS A 3 -0.72 -11.38 7.32
CA HIS A 3 -0.11 -10.14 7.83
C HIS A 3 1.34 -9.94 7.34
N GLN A 4 2.15 -11.01 7.32
CA GLN A 4 3.53 -10.92 6.84
C GLN A 4 3.59 -10.57 5.36
N GLN A 5 2.75 -11.19 4.53
CA GLN A 5 2.66 -10.89 3.09
C GLN A 5 2.22 -9.44 2.86
N ALA A 6 1.25 -8.96 3.64
CA ALA A 6 0.79 -7.58 3.58
C ALA A 6 1.90 -6.59 3.92
N GLN A 7 2.64 -6.82 5.00
CA GLN A 7 3.76 -5.97 5.38
C GLN A 7 4.85 -5.94 4.32
N GLU A 8 5.20 -7.09 3.74
CA GLU A 8 6.17 -7.15 2.65
C GLU A 8 5.71 -6.37 1.42
N LEU A 9 4.42 -6.48 1.07
CA LEU A 9 3.84 -5.74 -0.05
C LEU A 9 3.86 -4.23 0.19
N VAL A 10 3.46 -3.77 1.39
CA VAL A 10 3.53 -2.36 1.78
C VAL A 10 4.97 -1.85 1.70
N ARG A 11 5.95 -2.63 2.17
CA ARG A 11 7.37 -2.26 2.05
C ARG A 11 7.85 -2.17 0.61
N LYS A 12 7.41 -3.08 -0.27
CA LYS A 12 7.71 -3.01 -1.71
C LYS A 12 7.13 -1.75 -2.34
N ILE A 13 5.88 -1.42 -2.03
CA ILE A 13 5.20 -0.19 -2.47
C ILE A 13 5.97 1.07 -2.05
N ILE A 14 6.45 1.12 -0.81
CA ILE A 14 7.23 2.26 -0.29
C ILE A 14 8.59 2.38 -1.00
N ARG A 15 9.21 1.25 -1.33
CA ARG A 15 10.52 1.19 -1.99
C ARG A 15 10.44 1.36 -3.50
N ALA A 16 9.23 1.35 -4.08
CA ALA A 16 9.04 1.50 -5.51
C ALA A 16 9.62 2.83 -5.97
N ARG A 17 10.58 2.76 -6.90
CA ARG A 17 11.32 3.93 -7.38
C ARG A 17 10.49 4.80 -8.30
N ASP A 18 9.69 4.16 -9.14
CA ASP A 18 8.97 4.79 -10.22
C ASP A 18 7.53 4.29 -10.30
N ARG A 19 6.71 5.04 -11.03
CA ARG A 19 5.27 4.77 -11.17
C ARG A 19 5.00 3.43 -11.87
N ASP A 20 5.83 3.05 -12.85
CA ASP A 20 5.73 1.76 -13.54
C ASP A 20 5.99 0.57 -12.61
N GLU A 21 7.03 0.64 -11.77
CA GLU A 21 7.32 -0.40 -10.79
C GLU A 21 6.19 -0.52 -9.77
N LEU A 22 5.70 0.62 -9.29
CA LEU A 22 4.55 0.68 -8.39
C LEU A 22 3.30 0.06 -9.03
N GLN A 23 2.98 0.43 -10.26
CA GLN A 23 1.83 -0.14 -10.97
C GLN A 23 1.96 -1.65 -11.15
N LYS A 24 3.15 -2.15 -11.50
CA LYS A 24 3.39 -3.58 -11.66
C LYS A 24 3.16 -4.34 -10.35
N ILE A 25 3.76 -3.85 -9.25
CA ILE A 25 3.56 -4.43 -7.91
C ILE A 25 2.07 -4.45 -7.56
N ILE A 26 1.36 -3.35 -7.81
CA ILE A 26 -0.07 -3.26 -7.54
C ILE A 26 -0.85 -4.25 -8.40
N SER A 27 -0.68 -4.25 -9.72
CA SER A 27 -1.41 -5.15 -10.62
C SER A 27 -1.17 -6.63 -10.33
N GLU A 28 0.04 -7.01 -9.92
CA GLU A 28 0.36 -8.40 -9.55
C GLU A 28 -0.28 -8.83 -8.22
N ASN A 29 -0.58 -7.89 -7.33
CA ASN A 29 -1.03 -8.18 -5.96
C ASN A 29 -2.45 -7.68 -5.64
N VAL A 30 -3.08 -6.86 -6.49
CA VAL A 30 -4.38 -6.23 -6.23
C VAL A 30 -5.49 -7.25 -6.01
N SER A 31 -5.43 -8.40 -6.69
CA SER A 31 -6.37 -9.51 -6.49
C SER A 31 -6.21 -10.20 -5.14
N ALA A 32 -5.05 -10.06 -4.49
CA ALA A 32 -4.76 -10.60 -3.16
C ALA A 32 -4.92 -9.55 -2.04
N CYS A 33 -5.14 -8.28 -2.40
CA CYS A 33 -5.36 -7.17 -1.49
C CYS A 33 -6.74 -7.24 -0.82
N ASP A 34 -6.76 -7.90 0.34
CA ASP A 34 -7.93 -8.00 1.22
C ASP A 34 -7.87 -6.98 2.36
N GLY A 35 -8.85 -7.02 3.27
CA GLY A 35 -8.89 -6.16 4.47
C GLY A 35 -7.62 -6.22 5.33
N VAL A 36 -6.92 -7.37 5.36
CA VAL A 36 -5.64 -7.52 6.07
C VAL A 36 -4.57 -6.59 5.51
N PHE A 37 -4.49 -6.45 4.18
CA PHE A 37 -3.55 -5.54 3.55
C PHE A 37 -3.83 -4.08 3.91
N PHE A 38 -5.10 -3.68 3.83
CA PHE A 38 -5.50 -2.30 4.15
C PHE A 38 -5.25 -1.97 5.63
N ALA A 39 -5.47 -2.92 6.54
CA ALA A 39 -5.14 -2.74 7.96
C ALA A 39 -3.63 -2.53 8.18
N GLU A 40 -2.77 -3.33 7.55
CA GLU A 40 -1.32 -3.13 7.65
C GLU A 40 -0.86 -1.82 7.00
N LEU A 41 -1.45 -1.45 5.86
CA LEU A 41 -1.17 -0.18 5.19
C LEU A 41 -1.49 1.01 6.10
N GLU A 42 -2.67 0.98 6.75
CA GLU A 42 -3.10 2.02 7.69
C GLU A 42 -2.16 2.10 8.90
N ALA A 43 -1.76 0.96 9.47
CA ALA A 43 -0.79 0.92 10.55
C ALA A 43 0.56 1.54 10.15
N VAL A 44 1.01 1.35 8.90
CA VAL A 44 2.23 2.00 8.41
C VAL A 44 2.04 3.50 8.19
N VAL A 45 0.89 3.93 7.67
CA VAL A 45 0.55 5.36 7.54
C VAL A 45 0.58 6.05 8.90
N GLU A 46 0.00 5.43 9.93
CA GLU A 46 0.03 5.96 11.29
C GLU A 46 1.47 6.04 11.86
N GLN A 47 2.32 5.05 11.56
CA GLN A 47 3.74 5.11 11.94
C GLN A 47 4.49 6.27 11.29
N PHE A 48 4.21 6.60 10.02
CA PHE A 48 4.81 7.76 9.35
C PHE A 48 4.30 9.07 9.96
N ARG A 49 3.00 9.17 10.28
CA ARG A 49 2.45 10.32 11.00
C ARG A 49 3.07 10.51 12.37
N ALA A 50 3.23 9.44 13.14
CA ALA A 50 3.89 9.47 14.44
C ALA A 50 5.35 9.95 14.36
N LYS A 51 5.99 9.77 13.20
CA LYS A 51 7.36 10.24 12.90
C LYS A 51 7.41 11.66 12.31
N ASN A 52 6.29 12.39 12.27
CA ASN A 52 6.15 13.69 11.57
C ASN A 52 6.45 13.63 10.05
N ASP A 53 6.39 12.45 9.45
CA ASP A 53 6.56 12.28 8.00
C ASP A 53 5.19 12.22 7.32
N GLU A 54 4.52 13.37 7.31
CA GLU A 54 3.20 13.53 6.67
C GLU A 54 3.25 13.31 5.15
N ALA A 55 4.38 13.61 4.51
CA ALA A 55 4.56 13.41 3.08
C ALA A 55 4.46 11.92 2.70
N SER A 56 5.20 11.07 3.41
CA SER A 56 5.14 9.62 3.20
C SER A 56 3.78 9.05 3.58
N ALA A 57 3.19 9.51 4.70
CA ALA A 57 1.87 9.08 5.13
C ALA A 57 0.78 9.39 4.08
N ARG A 58 0.83 10.59 3.48
CA ARG A 58 -0.11 11.00 2.43
C ARG A 58 0.05 10.16 1.17
N LYS A 59 1.30 9.95 0.73
CA LYS A 59 1.60 9.15 -0.45
C LYS A 59 1.12 7.70 -0.31
N LEU A 60 1.36 7.09 0.85
CA LEU A 60 0.87 5.75 1.17
C LEU A 60 -0.66 5.66 1.17
N LYS A 61 -1.34 6.68 1.73
CA LYS A 61 -2.80 6.76 1.72
C LYS A 61 -3.35 6.84 0.29
N GLU A 62 -2.75 7.69 -0.55
CA GLU A 62 -3.13 7.80 -1.97
C GLU A 62 -2.96 6.49 -2.74
N VAL A 63 -1.87 5.75 -2.46
CA VAL A 63 -1.67 4.42 -3.04
C VAL A 63 -2.74 3.44 -2.55
N GLY A 64 -3.07 3.44 -1.25
CA GLY A 64 -4.14 2.62 -0.70
C GLY A 64 -5.49 2.88 -1.35
N ASP A 65 -5.87 4.15 -1.49
CA ASP A 65 -7.10 4.57 -2.15
C ASP A 65 -7.12 4.14 -3.63
N PHE A 66 -5.99 4.28 -4.32
CA PHE A 66 -5.85 3.82 -5.71
C PHE A 66 -6.02 2.31 -5.84
N MET A 67 -5.39 1.52 -4.96
CA MET A 67 -5.51 0.06 -4.95
C MET A 67 -6.94 -0.38 -4.62
N ALA A 68 -7.59 0.27 -3.67
CA ALA A 68 -8.99 0.01 -3.32
C ALA A 68 -9.89 0.23 -4.53
N ARG A 69 -9.74 1.36 -5.23
CA ARG A 69 -10.51 1.66 -6.46
C ARG A 69 -10.26 0.66 -7.57
N LEU A 70 -9.01 0.28 -7.81
CA LEU A 70 -8.67 -0.73 -8.80
C LEU A 70 -9.39 -2.05 -8.50
N ARG A 71 -9.38 -2.50 -7.26
CA ARG A 71 -10.09 -3.72 -6.84
C ARG A 71 -11.59 -3.66 -7.13
N PHE A 72 -12.23 -2.50 -6.95
CA PHE A 72 -13.67 -2.35 -7.26
C PHE A 72 -13.98 -2.27 -8.76
N MET A 73 -12.97 -2.15 -9.62
CA MET A 73 -13.13 -2.12 -11.08
C MET A 73 -12.87 -3.47 -11.77
N ILE A 74 -12.37 -4.49 -11.05
CA ILE A 74 -12.07 -5.84 -11.58
C ILE A 74 -13.18 -6.82 -11.23
#